data_AF-A0A7L1BJH7-F1
#
_entry.id   AF-A0A7L1BJH7-F1
#
_cell.length_a   1.000
_cell.length_b   1.000
_cell.length_c   1.000
_cell.angle_alpha   90.00
_cell.angle_beta   90.00
_cell.angle_gamma   90.00
#
_symmetry.space_group_name_H-M   'P 1'
#
loop_
_entity.id
_entity.type
_entity.pdbx_description
1 polymer ?
#
loop_
_entity_poly.entity_id
_entity_poly.type
_entity_poly.pdbx_seq_one_letter_code
_entity_poly.pdbx_strand_id
1 'polypeptide(L)'
;IYQFHQRNGFACVLLSDALELVQFLFVVAFSTFLLCCVDYDVLFATRPLNHSHVPERAKVTLPDAMLPAPQCARRLRGSGWLLFLLVLAGAVWLCRLVTALRRLVGYWEIRSFYIRALGIPAEELCNHSWQSVQARLLALQRRQPLCVPRRELTELDIHHRILRF
;
A
#
# COMPACT_ATOMS: atom_id res chain seq x y z
N ILE A 1 -0.95 -14.13 14.33
CA ILE A 1 -1.57 -15.47 14.24
C ILE A 1 -3.08 -15.31 14.00
N TYR A 2 -3.87 -14.85 14.98
CA TYR A 2 -5.32 -14.66 14.80
C TYR A 2 -5.70 -13.72 13.64
N GLN A 3 -5.13 -12.50 13.58
CA GLN A 3 -5.35 -11.57 12.45
C GLN A 3 -4.90 -12.12 11.09
N PHE A 4 -3.93 -13.04 11.06
CA PHE A 4 -3.44 -13.66 9.83
C PHE A 4 -4.43 -14.71 9.31
N HIS A 5 -5.09 -15.42 10.22
CA HIS A 5 -6.18 -16.35 9.90
C HIS A 5 -7.46 -15.61 9.45
N GLN A 6 -7.85 -14.55 10.16
CA GLN A 6 -9.04 -13.73 9.87
C GLN A 6 -9.00 -13.01 8.50
N ARG A 7 -7.83 -12.63 7.99
CA ARG A 7 -7.71 -11.91 6.72
C ARG A 7 -7.64 -12.81 5.47
N ASN A 8 -8.08 -14.07 5.56
CA ASN A 8 -8.09 -15.05 4.46
C ASN A 8 -6.74 -15.18 3.74
N GLY A 9 -5.64 -15.05 4.49
CA GLY A 9 -4.28 -15.29 4.01
C GLY A 9 -3.44 -14.05 3.67
N PHE A 10 -2.16 -14.32 3.42
CA PHE A 10 -1.11 -13.33 3.18
C PHE A 10 -1.37 -12.41 1.96
N ALA A 11 -1.98 -12.97 0.91
CA ALA A 11 -2.14 -12.28 -0.37
C ALA A 11 -3.13 -11.11 -0.29
N CYS A 12 -4.24 -11.27 0.44
CA CYS A 12 -5.25 -10.21 0.59
C CYS A 12 -4.68 -9.01 1.36
N VAL A 13 -3.94 -9.27 2.44
CA VAL A 13 -3.27 -8.22 3.22
C VAL A 13 -2.23 -7.48 2.40
N LEU A 14 -1.37 -8.23 1.70
CA LEU A 14 -0.35 -7.65 0.84
C LEU A 14 -0.97 -6.82 -0.29
N LEU A 15 -2.04 -7.32 -0.91
CA LEU A 15 -2.72 -6.60 -1.98
C LEU A 15 -3.36 -5.31 -1.47
N SER A 16 -4.01 -5.35 -0.30
CA SER A 16 -4.59 -4.17 0.33
C SER A 16 -3.53 -3.12 0.63
N ASP A 17 -2.44 -3.51 1.32
CA ASP A 17 -1.33 -2.60 1.66
C ASP A 17 -0.67 -2.03 0.39
N ALA A 18 -0.55 -2.83 -0.68
CA ALA A 18 0.00 -2.38 -1.96
C ALA A 18 -0.93 -1.39 -2.68
N LEU A 19 -2.23 -1.67 -2.74
CA LEU A 19 -3.21 -0.79 -3.37
C LEU A 19 -3.29 0.56 -2.64
N GLU A 20 -3.19 0.59 -1.32
CA GLU A 20 -3.12 1.85 -0.55
C GLU A 20 -1.90 2.70 -0.93
N LEU A 21 -0.72 2.08 -1.08
CA LEU A 21 0.50 2.78 -1.49
C LEU A 21 0.40 3.31 -2.92
N VAL A 22 -0.19 2.55 -3.83
CA VAL A 22 -0.45 2.95 -5.22
C VAL A 22 -1.45 4.09 -5.27
N GLN A 23 -2.53 4.02 -4.48
CA GLN A 23 -3.53 5.08 -4.42
C GLN A 23 -2.92 6.41 -3.96
N PHE A 24 -2.08 6.40 -2.94
CA PHE A 24 -1.38 7.60 -2.49
C PHE A 24 -0.51 8.20 -3.60
N LEU A 25 0.29 7.37 -4.26
CA LEU A 25 1.16 7.81 -5.35
C LEU A 25 0.34 8.39 -6.51
N PHE A 26 -0.74 7.72 -6.88
CA PHE A 26 -1.65 8.16 -7.94
C PHE A 26 -2.23 9.55 -7.63
N VAL A 27 -2.76 9.76 -6.43
CA VAL A 27 -3.33 11.05 -6.03
C VAL A 27 -2.27 12.16 -6.11
N VAL A 28 -1.09 11.96 -5.52
CA VAL A 28 -0.03 12.98 -5.52
C VAL A 28 0.47 13.30 -6.94
N ALA A 29 0.72 12.27 -7.74
CA ALA A 29 1.21 12.43 -9.10
C ALA A 29 0.16 13.08 -10.00
N PHE A 30 -1.09 12.63 -9.94
CA PHE A 30 -2.19 13.17 -10.74
C PHE A 30 -2.50 14.62 -10.37
N SER A 31 -2.55 14.95 -9.07
CA SER A 31 -2.73 16.34 -8.62
C SER A 31 -1.57 17.24 -9.10
N THR A 32 -0.32 16.77 -9.01
CA THR A 32 0.84 17.53 -9.47
C THR A 32 0.82 17.71 -10.99
N PHE A 33 0.41 16.67 -11.73
CA PHE A 33 0.25 16.72 -13.19
C PHE A 33 -0.78 17.79 -13.60
N LEU A 34 -1.97 17.80 -12.97
CA LEU A 34 -3.00 18.80 -13.25
C LEU A 34 -2.50 20.23 -12.96
N LEU A 35 -1.80 20.44 -11.84
CA LEU A 35 -1.34 21.76 -11.44
C LEU A 35 -0.19 22.33 -12.29
N CYS A 36 0.73 21.48 -12.74
CA CYS A 36 1.99 21.92 -13.35
C CYS A 36 2.12 21.60 -14.84
N CYS A 37 1.50 20.52 -15.32
CA CYS A 37 1.69 20.02 -16.68
C CYS A 37 0.50 20.29 -17.62
N VAL A 38 -0.61 20.83 -17.13
CA VAL A 38 -1.77 21.20 -17.96
C VAL A 38 -1.77 22.70 -18.20
N ASP A 39 -1.80 23.11 -19.47
CA ASP A 39 -2.00 24.50 -19.86
C ASP A 39 -3.49 24.80 -20.02
N TYR A 40 -4.07 25.35 -18.94
CA TYR A 40 -5.50 25.66 -18.89
C TYR A 40 -5.91 26.80 -19.84
N ASP A 41 -4.98 27.71 -20.22
CA ASP A 41 -5.29 28.81 -21.13
C ASP A 41 -5.55 28.30 -22.56
N VAL A 42 -4.82 27.25 -22.97
CA VAL A 42 -5.02 26.55 -24.25
C VAL A 42 -6.26 25.66 -24.16
N LEU A 43 -6.47 24.98 -23.03
CA LEU A 43 -7.61 24.09 -22.82
C LEU A 43 -8.96 24.83 -22.84
N PHE A 44 -9.02 26.05 -22.29
CA PHE A 44 -10.23 26.88 -22.26
C PHE A 44 -10.32 27.90 -23.41
N ALA A 45 -9.41 27.81 -24.40
CA ALA A 45 -9.38 28.67 -25.59
C ALA A 45 -9.33 30.18 -25.29
N THR A 46 -8.70 30.57 -24.18
CA THR A 46 -8.52 31.99 -23.77
C THR A 46 -7.37 32.67 -24.50
N ARG A 47 -6.48 31.91 -25.15
CA ARG A 47 -5.41 32.44 -26.03
C ARG A 47 -5.48 31.80 -27.42
N PRO A 48 -5.44 32.58 -28.52
CA PRO A 48 -5.25 32.02 -29.85
C PRO A 48 -3.85 31.42 -29.94
N LEU A 49 -3.76 30.21 -30.51
CA LEU A 49 -2.48 29.56 -30.81
C LEU A 49 -1.64 30.50 -31.69
N ASN A 50 -0.43 30.86 -31.25
CA ASN A 50 0.55 31.66 -32.01
C ASN A 50 1.15 30.87 -33.21
N HIS A 51 0.42 29.91 -33.78
CA HIS A 51 0.73 29.40 -35.10
C HIS A 51 0.03 30.31 -36.11
N SER A 52 0.81 31.19 -36.71
CA SER A 52 0.46 32.16 -37.74
C SER A 52 -0.11 31.57 -39.04
N HIS A 53 -0.62 30.33 -39.05
CA HIS A 53 -1.19 29.71 -40.23
C HIS A 53 -2.02 28.44 -39.92
N VAL A 54 -3.07 28.51 -39.09
CA VAL A 54 -4.05 27.41 -38.97
C VAL A 54 -5.49 27.95 -38.90
N PRO A 55 -6.48 27.39 -39.62
CA PRO A 55 -7.83 27.95 -39.74
C PRO A 55 -8.60 27.95 -38.42
N GLU A 56 -9.60 28.84 -38.29
CA GLU A 56 -10.49 29.13 -37.15
C GLU A 56 -11.24 27.92 -36.50
N ARG A 57 -10.93 26.68 -36.86
CA ARG A 57 -11.57 25.45 -36.34
C ARG A 57 -10.59 24.29 -36.13
N ALA A 58 -9.35 24.57 -35.71
CA ALA A 58 -8.49 23.50 -35.19
C ALA A 58 -9.08 22.98 -33.87
N LYS A 59 -9.62 21.75 -33.88
CA LYS A 59 -10.07 21.07 -32.67
C LYS A 59 -8.87 20.97 -31.73
N VAL A 60 -8.91 21.69 -30.61
CA VAL A 60 -7.92 21.55 -29.53
C VAL A 60 -7.98 20.10 -29.07
N THR A 61 -6.92 19.34 -29.30
CA THR A 61 -6.86 17.97 -28.82
C THR A 61 -6.24 17.95 -27.42
N LEU A 62 -6.67 17.04 -26.56
CA LEU A 62 -6.13 16.85 -25.20
C LEU A 62 -4.58 16.85 -25.13
N PRO A 63 -3.82 16.22 -26.05
CA PRO A 63 -2.36 16.28 -26.01
C PRO A 63 -1.78 17.68 -26.30
N ASP A 64 -2.50 18.57 -26.97
CA ASP A 64 -2.03 19.95 -27.23
C ASP A 64 -2.02 20.81 -25.96
N ALA A 65 -2.82 20.45 -24.95
CA ALA A 65 -2.86 21.10 -23.65
C ALA A 65 -1.84 20.51 -22.64
N MET A 66 -1.18 19.40 -22.99
CA MET A 66 -0.18 18.75 -22.13
C MET A 66 1.20 19.32 -22.42
N LEU A 67 1.79 20.01 -21.44
CA LEU A 67 3.14 20.57 -21.55
C LEU A 67 4.18 19.44 -21.66
N PRO A 68 5.22 19.60 -22.50
CA PRO A 68 6.29 18.62 -22.59
C PRO A 68 7.02 18.49 -21.24
N ALA A 69 7.42 17.26 -20.89
CA ALA A 69 8.06 16.90 -19.62
C ALA A 69 9.16 17.88 -19.12
N PRO A 70 10.11 18.37 -19.95
CA PRO A 70 11.12 19.32 -19.49
C PRO A 70 10.54 20.68 -19.06
N GLN A 71 9.47 21.15 -19.70
CA GLN A 71 8.81 22.40 -19.33
C GLN A 71 8.01 22.25 -18.03
N CYS A 72 7.31 21.12 -17.85
CA CYS A 72 6.62 20.83 -16.60
C CYS A 72 7.60 20.73 -15.42
N ALA A 73 8.74 20.03 -15.59
CA ALA A 73 9.78 19.94 -14.56
C ALA A 73 10.37 21.31 -14.19
N ARG A 74 10.45 22.24 -15.14
CA ARG A 74 10.92 23.60 -14.89
C ARG A 74 9.89 24.42 -14.09
N ARG A 75 8.59 24.31 -14.38
CA ARG A 75 7.52 24.95 -13.58
C ARG A 75 7.47 24.40 -12.15
N LEU A 76 7.64 23.08 -12.01
CA LEU A 76 7.71 22.42 -10.70
C LEU A 76 8.92 22.88 -9.89
N ARG A 77 10.11 22.99 -10.50
CA ARG A 77 11.29 23.55 -9.82
C ARG A 77 11.18 25.05 -9.52
N GLY A 78 10.48 25.80 -10.35
CA GLY A 78 10.26 27.24 -10.15
C GLY A 78 9.36 27.55 -8.95
N SER A 79 8.54 26.60 -8.50
CA SER A 79 7.62 26.75 -7.39
C SER A 79 8.12 26.03 -6.13
N GLY A 80 8.90 26.75 -5.31
CA GLY A 80 9.48 26.19 -4.08
C GLY A 80 8.47 25.56 -3.12
N TRP A 81 7.26 26.11 -3.04
CA TRP A 81 6.16 25.56 -2.23
C TRP A 81 5.70 24.18 -2.73
N LEU A 82 5.48 24.02 -4.04
CA LEU A 82 5.08 22.75 -4.65
C LEU A 82 6.18 21.70 -4.50
N LEU A 83 7.44 22.11 -4.70
CA LEU A 83 8.59 21.23 -4.47
C LEU A 83 8.66 20.75 -3.02
N PHE A 84 8.46 21.65 -2.05
CA PHE A 84 8.43 21.30 -0.62
C PHE A 84 7.31 20.28 -0.31
N LEU A 85 6.09 20.52 -0.80
CA LEU A 85 4.96 19.59 -0.63
C LEU A 85 5.25 18.22 -1.25
N LEU A 86 5.86 18.18 -2.43
CA LEU A 86 6.21 16.92 -3.11
C LEU A 86 7.28 16.13 -2.34
N VAL A 87 8.29 16.82 -1.79
CA VAL A 87 9.31 16.20 -0.93
C VAL A 87 8.68 15.64 0.34
N LEU A 88 7.79 16.39 0.99
CA LEU A 88 7.08 15.93 2.19
C LEU A 88 6.19 14.71 1.89
N ALA A 89 5.44 14.75 0.79
CA ALA A 89 4.62 13.63 0.34
C ALA A 89 5.48 12.40 0.04
N GLY A 90 6.63 12.57 -0.61
CA GLY A 90 7.60 11.50 -0.84
C GLY A 90 8.16 10.89 0.44
N ALA A 91 8.49 11.73 1.44
CA ALA A 91 8.95 11.25 2.75
C ALA A 91 7.86 10.45 3.49
N VAL A 92 6.61 10.93 3.49
CA VAL A 92 5.47 10.21 4.09
C VAL A 92 5.24 8.88 3.37
N TRP A 93 5.28 8.88 2.04
CA TRP A 93 5.14 7.66 1.24
C TRP A 93 6.25 6.65 1.57
N LEU A 94 7.50 7.09 1.67
CA LEU A 94 8.63 6.24 2.04
C LEU A 94 8.47 5.66 3.45
N CYS A 95 8.07 6.47 4.43
CA CYS A 95 7.77 5.99 5.79
C CYS A 95 6.65 4.94 5.79
N ARG A 96 5.60 5.14 5.00
CA ARG A 96 4.52 4.16 4.83
C ARG A 96 5.00 2.89 4.17
N LEU A 97 5.83 2.99 3.12
CA LEU A 97 6.44 1.85 2.44
C LEU A 97 7.30 1.03 3.41
N VAL A 98 8.19 1.67 4.17
CA VAL A 98 9.03 0.99 5.16
C VAL A 98 8.18 0.28 6.21
N THR A 99 7.10 0.93 6.68
CA THR A 99 6.18 0.32 7.65
C THR A 99 5.47 -0.89 7.05
N ALA A 100 4.99 -0.79 5.81
CA ALA A 100 4.36 -1.91 5.10
C ALA A 100 5.35 -3.07 4.88
N LEU A 101 6.60 -2.80 4.52
CA LEU A 101 7.64 -3.81 4.37
C LEU A 101 7.96 -4.52 5.69
N ARG A 102 8.07 -3.77 6.80
CA ARG A 102 8.26 -4.38 8.14
C ARG A 102 7.10 -5.30 8.52
N ARG A 103 5.86 -4.85 8.27
CA ARG A 103 4.66 -5.69 8.47
C ARG A 103 4.72 -6.95 7.60
N LEU A 104 5.13 -6.81 6.33
CA LEU A 104 5.24 -7.93 5.40
C LEU A 104 6.24 -8.98 5.86
N VAL A 105 7.42 -8.55 6.33
CA VAL A 105 8.43 -9.46 6.90
C VAL A 105 7.88 -10.17 8.13
N GLY A 106 7.21 -9.46 9.04
CA GLY A 106 6.55 -10.06 10.20
C GLY A 106 5.48 -11.09 9.80
N TYR A 107 4.69 -10.81 8.76
CA TYR A 107 3.72 -11.77 8.23
C TYR A 107 4.37 -12.96 7.54
N TRP A 108 5.53 -12.77 6.90
CA TRP A 108 6.29 -13.85 6.28
C TRP A 108 6.85 -14.81 7.33
N GLU A 109 7.37 -14.29 8.44
CA GLU A 109 7.78 -15.07 9.60
C GLU A 109 6.61 -15.92 10.14
N ILE A 110 5.44 -15.30 10.32
CA ILE A 110 4.22 -16.00 10.76
C ILE A 110 3.82 -17.08 9.75
N ARG A 111 3.81 -16.79 8.44
CA ARG A 111 3.54 -17.79 7.40
C ARG A 111 4.51 -18.96 7.50
N SER A 112 5.78 -18.66 7.71
CA SER A 112 6.83 -19.66 7.86
C SER A 112 6.63 -20.53 9.10
N PHE A 113 6.16 -19.93 10.20
CA PHE A 113 5.76 -20.65 11.40
C PHE A 113 4.56 -21.58 11.14
N TYR A 114 3.54 -21.13 10.40
CA TYR A 114 2.40 -21.98 10.04
C TYR A 114 2.80 -23.22 9.22
N ILE A 115 3.69 -23.04 8.25
CA ILE A 115 4.14 -24.12 7.37
C ILE A 115 5.09 -25.07 8.13
N ARG A 116 6.11 -24.52 8.81
CA ARG A 116 7.19 -25.32 9.41
C ARG A 116 6.82 -25.91 10.78
N ALA A 117 6.11 -25.16 11.62
CA ALA A 117 5.74 -25.61 12.96
C ALA A 117 4.35 -26.26 12.97
N LEU A 118 3.32 -25.60 12.42
CA LEU A 118 1.94 -26.12 12.43
C LEU A 118 1.65 -27.20 11.38
N GLY A 119 2.51 -27.32 10.36
CA GLY A 119 2.32 -28.26 9.26
C GLY A 119 1.07 -27.98 8.44
N ILE A 120 0.58 -26.73 8.43
CA ILE A 120 -0.58 -26.32 7.63
C ILE A 120 -0.05 -25.57 6.40
N PRO A 121 -0.26 -26.08 5.17
CA PRO A 121 0.11 -25.37 3.96
C PRO A 121 -0.73 -24.09 3.83
N ALA A 122 -0.12 -23.02 3.29
CA ALA A 122 -0.75 -21.71 3.23
C ALA A 122 -2.06 -21.66 2.41
N GLU A 123 -2.26 -22.63 1.51
CA GLU A 123 -3.42 -22.76 0.64
C GLU A 123 -4.63 -23.38 1.36
N GLU A 124 -4.39 -24.24 2.36
CA GLU A 124 -5.44 -24.86 3.18
C GLU A 124 -5.84 -23.99 4.38
N LEU A 125 -5.14 -22.88 4.61
CA LEU A 125 -5.39 -22.00 5.75
C LEU A 125 -6.83 -21.45 5.77
N CYS A 126 -7.41 -21.21 4.58
CA CYS A 126 -8.80 -20.77 4.42
C CYS A 126 -9.82 -21.90 4.68
N ASN A 127 -9.41 -23.16 4.58
CA ASN A 127 -10.28 -24.33 4.78
C ASN A 127 -10.32 -24.78 6.25
N HIS A 128 -9.43 -24.26 7.09
CA HIS A 128 -9.33 -24.60 8.51
C HIS A 128 -10.07 -23.58 9.38
N SER A 129 -10.95 -24.07 10.25
CA SER A 129 -11.58 -23.24 11.30
C SER A 129 -10.55 -22.82 12.34
N TRP A 130 -10.76 -21.68 13.00
CA TRP A 130 -9.88 -21.17 14.06
C TRP A 130 -9.66 -22.20 15.18
N GLN A 131 -10.69 -22.97 15.54
CA GLN A 131 -10.60 -24.03 16.56
C GLN A 131 -9.58 -25.11 16.19
N SER A 132 -9.51 -25.52 14.92
CA SER A 132 -8.54 -26.51 14.45
C SER A 132 -7.10 -26.00 14.52
N VAL A 133 -6.89 -24.70 14.23
CA VAL A 133 -5.60 -24.02 14.35
C VAL A 133 -5.19 -23.92 15.82
N GLN A 134 -6.13 -23.57 16.70
CA GLN A 134 -5.90 -23.45 18.14
C GLN A 134 -5.52 -24.80 18.77
N ALA A 135 -6.21 -25.89 18.43
CA ALA A 135 -5.88 -27.24 18.90
C ALA A 135 -4.46 -27.68 18.50
N ARG A 136 -4.05 -27.39 17.25
CA ARG A 136 -2.69 -27.68 16.76
C ARG A 136 -1.63 -26.82 17.44
N LEU A 137 -1.93 -25.54 17.70
CA LEU A 137 -1.06 -24.64 18.44
C LEU A 137 -0.80 -25.17 19.86
N LEU A 138 -1.86 -25.61 20.56
CA LEU A 138 -1.76 -26.22 21.89
C LEU A 138 -0.97 -27.53 21.87
N ALA A 139 -1.16 -28.38 20.86
CA ALA A 139 -0.41 -29.63 20.70
C ALA A 139 1.09 -29.38 20.44
N LEU A 140 1.42 -28.35 19.66
CA LEU A 140 2.81 -27.95 19.40
C LEU A 140 3.48 -27.36 20.62
N GLN A 141 2.77 -26.57 21.41
CA GLN A 141 3.33 -26.02 22.64
C GLN A 141 3.73 -27.10 23.64
N ARG A 142 3.02 -28.25 23.66
CA ARG A 142 3.42 -29.42 24.47
C ARG A 142 4.73 -30.06 23.99
N ARG A 143 5.07 -29.91 22.70
CA ARG A 143 6.28 -30.48 22.08
C ARG A 143 7.45 -29.49 22.01
N GLN A 144 7.16 -28.19 21.89
CA GLN A 144 8.12 -27.10 21.80
C GLN A 144 7.64 -25.92 22.64
N PRO A 145 8.33 -25.56 23.74
CA PRO A 145 7.95 -24.41 24.54
C PRO A 145 8.26 -23.11 23.77
N LEU A 146 7.22 -22.48 23.21
CA LEU A 146 7.27 -21.23 22.44
C LEU A 146 7.44 -19.98 23.32
N CYS A 147 8.32 -20.04 24.33
CA CYS A 147 8.64 -18.98 25.29
C CYS A 147 7.55 -18.65 26.34
N VAL A 148 7.19 -19.61 27.19
CA VAL A 148 6.55 -19.33 28.51
C VAL A 148 7.14 -20.29 29.55
N PRO A 149 7.57 -19.82 30.75
CA PRO A 149 7.98 -20.71 31.85
C PRO A 149 6.85 -21.58 32.42
N ARG A 150 5.59 -21.25 32.09
CA ARG A 150 4.40 -21.97 32.57
C ARG A 150 4.11 -23.16 31.66
N ARG A 151 3.98 -24.33 32.29
CA ARG A 151 3.85 -25.66 31.67
C ARG A 151 2.57 -25.87 30.85
N GLU A 152 1.52 -25.07 31.04
CA GLU A 152 0.24 -25.25 30.35
C GLU A 152 -0.37 -23.89 29.98
N LEU A 153 -0.57 -23.62 28.68
CA LEU A 153 -1.47 -22.54 28.23
C LEU A 153 -2.88 -23.10 28.15
N THR A 154 -3.84 -22.41 28.75
CA THR A 154 -5.26 -22.71 28.56
C THR A 154 -5.80 -21.95 27.34
N GLU A 155 -6.89 -22.43 26.75
CA GLU A 155 -7.59 -21.71 25.67
C GLU A 155 -7.96 -20.28 26.10
N LEU A 156 -8.30 -20.11 27.37
CA LEU A 156 -8.66 -18.84 28.00
C LEU A 156 -7.49 -17.83 27.99
N ASP A 157 -6.25 -18.28 28.22
CA ASP A 157 -5.07 -17.41 28.19
C ASP A 157 -4.78 -16.85 26.79
N ILE A 158 -5.06 -17.63 25.73
CA ILE A 158 -4.93 -17.19 24.34
C ILE A 158 -5.97 -16.10 24.06
N HIS A 159 -7.22 -16.30 24.48
CA HIS A 159 -8.28 -15.31 24.32
C HIS A 159 -7.97 -14.01 25.07
N HIS A 160 -7.51 -14.09 26.32
CA HIS A 160 -7.09 -12.92 27.10
C HIS A 160 -5.93 -12.16 26.48
N ARG A 161 -5.01 -12.81 25.76
CA ARG A 161 -3.92 -12.11 25.05
C ARG A 161 -4.37 -11.46 23.75
N ILE A 162 -5.30 -12.10 23.02
CA ILE A 162 -5.81 -11.57 21.75
C ILE A 162 -6.75 -10.37 21.99
N LEU A 163 -7.59 -10.45 23.03
CA LEU A 163 -8.62 -9.45 23.34
C LEU A 163 -8.17 -8.40 24.37
N ARG A 164 -6.87 -8.29 24.65
CA ARG A 164 -6.35 -7.39 25.69
C ARG A 164 -6.39 -5.88 25.31
N PHE A 165 -6.90 -5.55 24.14
CA PHE A 165 -7.03 -4.18 23.66
C PHE A 165 -8.48 -3.84 23.39
#